data_AF-A0A819PCQ3-F1
#
_entry.id   AF-A0A819PCQ3-F1
#
_cell.length_a   1.000
_cell.length_b   1.000
_cell.length_c   1.000
_cell.angle_alpha   90.00
_cell.angle_beta   90.00
_cell.angle_gamma   90.00
#
_symmetry.space_group_name_H-M   'P 1'
#
loop_
_entity.id
_entity.type
_entity.pdbx_description
1 polymer ?
#
loop_
_entity_poly.entity_id
_entity_poly.type
_entity_poly.pdbx_seq_one_letter_code
_entity_poly.pdbx_strand_id
1 'polypeptide(L)'
;MILMTVIHLLLLLVALSSSAPSSSPPASNFEEFDLKLYSTLSQNKKNENVFFSPASISLAMSMCAVGAQQETLHQMLKTFETRHRVEKNIKGYEAKMQFGGAIDFLL
;
A
#
# COMPACT_ATOMS: atom_id res chain seq x y z
N MET A 1 16.04 -0.39 -46.84
CA MET A 1 16.82 0.61 -46.08
C MET A 1 15.92 1.53 -45.26
N ILE A 2 14.82 2.06 -45.80
CA ILE A 2 13.87 2.95 -45.10
C ILE A 2 13.10 2.25 -43.95
N LEU A 3 12.71 0.98 -44.10
CA LEU A 3 11.96 0.25 -43.07
C LEU A 3 12.76 0.02 -41.77
N MET A 4 14.07 -0.25 -41.90
CA MET A 4 14.96 -0.48 -40.75
C MET A 4 15.24 0.81 -39.96
N THR A 5 15.26 1.98 -40.62
CA THR A 5 15.44 3.27 -39.95
C THR A 5 14.17 3.72 -39.21
N VAL A 6 12.99 3.40 -39.74
CA VAL A 6 11.70 3.71 -39.10
C VAL A 6 11.50 2.89 -37.83
N ILE A 7 11.91 1.61 -37.83
CA ILE A 7 11.83 0.74 -36.64
C ILE A 7 12.77 1.24 -35.53
N HIS A 8 14.00 1.63 -35.85
CA HIS A 8 14.91 2.20 -34.86
C HIS A 8 14.42 3.55 -34.32
N LEU A 9 13.81 4.39 -35.16
CA LEU A 9 13.22 5.66 -34.75
C LEU A 9 12.01 5.45 -33.82
N LEU A 10 11.16 4.46 -34.12
CA LEU A 10 10.01 4.12 -33.28
C LEU A 10 10.44 3.52 -31.93
N LEU A 11 11.48 2.68 -31.93
CA LEU A 11 12.05 2.10 -30.71
C LEU A 11 12.71 3.17 -29.83
N LEU A 12 13.38 4.15 -30.43
CA LEU A 12 13.95 5.31 -29.74
C LEU A 12 12.86 6.20 -29.12
N LEU A 13 11.74 6.39 -29.83
CA LEU A 13 10.59 7.16 -29.34
C LEU A 13 9.94 6.47 -28.12
N VAL A 14 9.80 5.14 -28.16
CA VAL A 14 9.29 4.33 -27.03
C VAL A 14 10.24 4.38 -25.83
N ALA A 15 11.56 4.32 -26.06
CA ALA A 15 12.56 4.41 -24.99
C ALA A 15 12.55 5.79 -24.29
N LEU A 16 12.26 6.86 -25.03
CA LEU A 16 12.17 8.21 -24.46
C LEU A 16 10.87 8.45 -23.68
N SER A 17 9.79 7.72 -23.99
CA SER A 17 8.57 7.71 -23.16
C SER A 17 8.67 6.81 -21.91
N SER A 18 9.69 5.95 -21.81
CA SER A 18 9.85 5.03 -20.66
C SER A 18 10.45 5.70 -19.41
N SER A 19 10.84 6.97 -19.46
CA SER A 19 11.23 7.72 -18.27
C SER A 19 10.07 8.59 -17.77
N ALA A 20 8.87 8.01 -17.64
CA ALA A 20 7.98 8.52 -16.60
C ALA A 20 8.68 8.20 -15.27
N PRO A 21 9.19 9.19 -14.52
CA PRO A 21 9.45 8.92 -13.13
C PRO A 21 8.10 8.46 -12.58
N SER A 22 7.99 7.19 -12.21
CA SER A 22 7.03 6.78 -11.20
C SER A 22 7.47 7.46 -9.91
N SER A 23 7.35 8.78 -9.84
CA SER A 23 7.22 9.50 -8.59
C SER A 23 5.83 9.15 -8.10
N SER A 24 5.62 7.89 -7.70
CA SER A 24 4.55 7.63 -6.77
C SER A 24 4.90 8.51 -5.55
N PRO A 25 3.96 9.35 -5.07
CA PRO A 25 4.09 9.89 -3.73
C PRO A 25 4.37 8.71 -2.79
N PRO A 26 5.11 8.91 -1.67
CA PRO A 26 5.53 7.82 -0.78
C PRO A 26 4.39 6.82 -0.63
N ALA A 27 4.61 5.60 -1.13
CA ALA A 27 3.57 4.62 -1.43
C ALA A 27 2.51 4.68 -0.33
N SER A 28 1.31 5.11 -0.71
CA SER A 28 0.22 5.17 0.27
C SER A 28 0.05 3.77 0.85
N ASN A 29 -0.28 3.65 2.13
CA ASN A 29 -0.39 2.33 2.80
C ASN A 29 -1.28 1.35 1.99
N PHE A 30 -2.27 1.88 1.26
CA PHE A 30 -3.16 1.13 0.39
C PHE A 30 -2.48 0.58 -0.88
N GLU A 31 -1.54 1.29 -1.47
CA GLU A 31 -0.83 0.86 -2.69
C GLU A 31 0.04 -0.37 -2.43
N GLU A 32 0.73 -0.42 -1.29
CA GLU A 32 1.55 -1.59 -0.92
C GLU A 32 0.68 -2.80 -0.53
N PHE A 33 -0.46 -2.56 0.14
CA PHE A 33 -1.48 -3.60 0.37
C PHE A 33 -2.01 -4.17 -0.94
N ASP A 34 -2.35 -3.32 -1.90
CA ASP A 34 -2.90 -3.69 -3.20
C ASP A 34 -1.90 -4.52 -4.03
N LEU A 35 -0.61 -4.15 -4.01
CA LEU A 35 0.46 -4.93 -4.64
C LEU A 35 0.61 -6.31 -4.00
N LYS A 36 0.56 -6.38 -2.67
CA LYS A 36 0.62 -7.66 -1.94
C LYS A 36 -0.59 -8.54 -2.22
N LEU A 37 -1.78 -7.94 -2.33
CA LEU A 37 -3.00 -8.62 -2.71
C LEU A 37 -2.89 -9.18 -4.13
N TYR A 38 -2.45 -8.37 -5.10
CA TYR A 38 -2.21 -8.81 -6.47
C TYR A 38 -1.21 -9.97 -6.54
N SER A 39 -0.08 -9.87 -5.82
CA SER A 39 0.92 -10.94 -5.76
C SER A 39 0.36 -12.23 -5.16
N THR A 40 -0.51 -12.12 -4.16
CA THR A 40 -1.13 -13.30 -3.52
C THR A 40 -2.12 -13.97 -4.46
N LEU A 41 -2.92 -13.17 -5.17
CA LEU A 41 -3.88 -13.65 -6.16
C LEU A 41 -3.17 -14.30 -7.35
N SER A 42 -2.14 -13.67 -7.89
CA SER A 42 -1.38 -14.21 -9.04
C SER A 42 -0.64 -15.51 -8.72
N GLN A 43 -0.17 -15.67 -7.47
CA GLN A 43 0.45 -16.92 -7.01
C GLN A 43 -0.56 -18.07 -6.90
N ASN A 44 -1.79 -17.80 -6.46
CA ASN A 44 -2.86 -18.81 -6.35
C ASN A 44 -3.47 -19.17 -7.71
N LYS A 45 -3.47 -18.24 -8.65
CA LYS A 45 -4.19 -18.31 -9.94
C LYS A 45 -3.22 -18.21 -11.12
N LYS A 46 -2.20 -19.08 -11.14
CA LYS A 46 -1.18 -19.07 -12.22
C LYS A 46 -1.84 -19.24 -13.59
N ASN A 47 -1.55 -18.33 -14.52
CA ASN A 47 -2.10 -18.26 -15.89
C ASN A 47 -3.61 -17.95 -16.00
N GLU A 48 -4.26 -17.48 -14.94
CA GLU A 48 -5.62 -16.93 -15.04
C GLU A 48 -5.59 -15.40 -15.02
N ASN A 49 -6.54 -14.78 -15.72
CA ASN A 49 -6.70 -13.33 -15.70
C ASN A 49 -7.15 -12.87 -14.30
N VAL A 50 -6.31 -12.09 -13.63
CA VAL A 50 -6.65 -11.46 -12.34
C VAL A 50 -7.04 -10.01 -12.61
N PHE A 51 -8.33 -9.70 -12.44
CA PHE A 51 -8.87 -8.35 -12.58
C PHE A 51 -9.69 -7.97 -11.34
N PHE A 52 -9.29 -6.90 -10.67
CA PHE A 52 -10.01 -6.35 -9.52
C PHE A 52 -9.76 -4.85 -9.41
N SER A 53 -10.60 -4.15 -8.63
CA SER A 53 -10.41 -2.73 -8.29
C SER A 53 -9.72 -2.61 -6.93
N PRO A 54 -8.42 -2.26 -6.87
CA PRO A 54 -7.68 -2.22 -5.62
C PRO A 54 -8.26 -1.19 -4.63
N ALA A 55 -8.59 0.01 -5.13
CA ALA A 55 -9.22 1.07 -4.34
C ALA A 55 -10.58 0.65 -3.75
N SER A 56 -11.39 -0.11 -4.48
CA SER A 56 -12.70 -0.56 -3.99
C SER A 56 -12.58 -1.56 -2.84
N ILE A 57 -11.62 -2.47 -2.91
CA ILE A 57 -11.37 -3.47 -1.86
C ILE A 57 -10.82 -2.79 -0.61
N SER A 58 -9.85 -1.90 -0.79
CA SER A 58 -9.28 -1.07 0.28
C SER A 58 -10.35 -0.23 0.99
N LEU A 59 -11.28 0.37 0.23
CA LEU A 59 -12.39 1.14 0.79
C LEU A 59 -13.36 0.27 1.59
N ALA A 60 -13.81 -0.87 1.03
CA ALA A 60 -14.74 -1.77 1.70
C ALA A 60 -14.14 -2.31 3.00
N MET A 61 -12.87 -2.73 2.98
CA MET A 61 -12.19 -3.19 4.18
C MET A 61 -11.96 -2.06 5.19
N SER A 62 -11.72 -0.83 4.75
CA SER A 62 -11.61 0.32 5.67
C SER A 62 -12.93 0.55 6.41
N MET A 63 -14.08 0.44 5.72
CA MET A 63 -15.39 0.50 6.37
C MET A 63 -15.62 -0.67 7.33
N CYS A 64 -15.20 -1.88 6.96
CA CYS A 64 -15.24 -3.03 7.86
C CYS A 64 -14.34 -2.83 9.10
N ALA A 65 -13.18 -2.20 8.94
CA ALA A 65 -12.28 -1.90 10.05
C ALA A 65 -12.94 -0.93 11.04
N VAL A 66 -13.72 0.05 10.58
CA VAL A 66 -14.49 0.94 11.48
C VAL A 66 -15.50 0.19 12.35
N GLY A 67 -16.05 -0.93 11.86
CA GLY A 67 -16.96 -1.80 12.62
C GLY A 67 -16.27 -2.92 13.41
N ALA A 68 -14.97 -3.14 13.20
CA ALA A 68 -14.22 -4.22 13.84
C ALA A 68 -13.80 -3.83 15.27
N GLN A 69 -13.72 -4.82 16.16
CA GLN A 69 -13.31 -4.61 17.55
C GLN A 69 -12.07 -5.44 17.92
N GLN A 70 -11.34 -4.95 18.92
CA GLN A 70 -10.17 -5.59 19.55
C GLN A 70 -9.18 -6.23 18.55
N GLU A 71 -9.04 -7.55 18.58
CA GLU A 71 -8.03 -8.30 17.82
C GLU A 71 -8.27 -8.19 16.31
N THR A 72 -9.54 -8.23 15.88
CA THR A 72 -9.93 -8.14 14.47
C THR A 72 -9.52 -6.79 13.88
N LEU A 73 -9.77 -5.70 14.61
CA LEU A 73 -9.33 -4.36 14.21
C LEU A 73 -7.81 -4.30 14.08
N HIS A 74 -7.08 -4.86 15.05
CA HIS A 74 -5.63 -4.85 15.05
C HIS A 74 -5.03 -5.61 13.85
N GLN A 75 -5.59 -6.78 13.51
CA GLN A 75 -5.16 -7.56 12.35
C GLN A 75 -5.45 -6.85 11.03
N MET A 76 -6.61 -6.19 10.91
CA MET A 76 -6.98 -5.42 9.71
C MET A 76 -6.04 -4.22 9.52
N LEU A 77 -5.82 -3.42 10.58
CA LEU A 77 -4.91 -2.27 10.53
C LEU A 77 -3.48 -2.69 10.22
N LYS A 78 -2.99 -3.79 10.79
CA LYS A 78 -1.67 -4.36 10.48
C LYS A 78 -1.53 -4.81 9.02
N THR A 79 -2.65 -5.14 8.38
CA THR A 79 -2.66 -5.54 6.97
C THR A 79 -2.64 -4.33 6.04
N PHE A 80 -3.27 -3.22 6.46
CA PHE A 80 -3.19 -1.93 5.77
C PHE A 80 -1.86 -1.22 5.99
N GLU A 81 -1.32 -1.25 7.21
CA GLU A 81 -0.09 -0.56 7.55
C GLU A 81 1.13 -1.43 7.26
N THR A 82 2.05 -0.88 6.49
CA THR A 82 3.30 -1.57 6.20
C THR A 82 4.19 -1.52 7.44
N ARG A 83 5.00 -2.57 7.59
CA ARG A 83 5.78 -2.93 8.79
C ARG A 83 6.59 -1.77 9.40
N HIS A 84 6.88 -0.73 8.61
CA HIS A 84 7.68 0.42 9.01
C HIS A 84 6.92 1.49 9.82
N ARG A 85 5.58 1.60 9.72
CA ARG A 85 4.80 2.62 10.46
C ARG A 85 4.22 2.11 11.78
N VAL A 86 3.92 0.81 11.87
CA VAL A 86 3.42 0.17 13.09
C VAL A 86 4.40 0.35 14.26
N GLU A 87 5.70 0.19 14.02
CA GLU A 87 6.70 0.30 15.09
C GLU A 87 6.91 1.76 15.57
N LYS A 88 6.71 2.74 14.68
CA LYS A 88 6.75 4.16 15.03
C LYS A 88 5.51 4.58 15.82
N ASN A 89 4.34 4.04 15.47
CA ASN A 89 3.08 4.30 16.17
C ASN A 89 3.07 3.63 17.56
N ILE A 90 3.51 2.37 17.70
CA ILE A 90 3.57 1.67 19.00
C ILE A 90 4.49 2.40 19.98
N LYS A 91 5.71 2.79 19.54
CA LYS A 91 6.62 3.60 20.39
C LYS A 91 6.04 4.98 20.73
N GLY A 92 5.26 5.57 19.82
CA GLY A 92 4.52 6.81 20.07
C GLY A 92 3.41 6.66 21.11
N TYR A 93 2.69 5.54 21.12
CA TYR A 93 1.68 5.23 22.14
C TYR A 93 2.32 4.94 23.50
N GLU A 94 3.44 4.21 23.55
CA GLU A 94 4.16 3.96 24.81
C GLU A 94 4.77 5.24 25.40
N ALA A 95 5.30 6.14 24.57
CA ALA A 95 5.74 7.46 25.02
C ALA A 95 4.56 8.28 25.56
N LYS A 96 3.39 8.22 24.92
CA LYS A 96 2.18 8.95 25.36
C LYS A 96 1.60 8.40 26.67
N MET A 97 1.75 7.09 26.92
CA MET A 97 1.38 6.46 28.19
C MET A 97 2.33 6.83 29.34
N GLN A 98 3.62 7.09 29.07
CA GLN A 98 4.56 7.59 30.10
C GLN A 98 4.31 9.06 30.49
N PHE A 99 3.83 9.90 29.57
CA PHE A 99 3.50 11.31 29.88
C PHE A 99 2.08 11.50 30.44
N GLY A 100 1.16 10.54 30.26
CA GLY A 100 -0.21 10.59 30.80
C GLY A 100 -0.31 10.37 32.30
N GLY A 101 0.68 9.74 32.95
CA GLY A 101 0.65 9.47 34.39
C GLY A 101 0.87 10.71 35.28
N ALA A 102 1.26 11.86 34.72
CA ALA A 102 1.47 13.08 35.50
C ALA A 102 0.20 13.95 35.66
N ILE A 103 -0.83 13.72 34.85
CA ILE A 103 -2.08 14.49 34.88
C ILE A 103 -3.18 13.83 35.72
N ASP A 104 -3.04 12.55 36.08
CA ASP A 104 -3.96 11.86 37.02
C ASP A 104 -3.67 12.18 38.51
N PHE A 105 -2.61 12.91 38.84
CA PHE A 105 -2.30 13.30 40.23
C PHE A 105 -2.89 14.67 40.64
N LEU A 106 -3.57 15.37 39.73
CA LEU A 106 -4.02 16.75 39.94
C LEU A 106 -5.52 16.99 39.67
N LEU A 107 -6.32 15.92 39.62
CA LEU A 107 -7.79 15.97 39.64
C LEU A 107 -8.35 14.91 40.59
#